data_AF-A0A317VLV4-F1
#
_entry.id   AF-A0A317VLV4-F1
#
_cell.length_a   1.000
_cell.length_b   1.000
_cell.length_c   1.000
_cell.angle_alpha   90.00
_cell.angle_beta   90.00
_cell.angle_gamma   90.00
#
_symmetry.space_group_name_H-M   'P 1'
#
loop_
_entity.id
_entity.type
_entity.pdbx_description
1 polymer ?
#
loop_
_entity_poly.entity_id
_entity_poly.type
_entity_poly.pdbx_seq_one_letter_code
_entity_poly.pdbx_strand_id
1 'polypeptide(L)'
;MWENLSMDPMVIAPTWEWAQSKGLSDSWAFPWDPNRRIYFIKVFHQLHCLKLMRHSYHELWSGQESSIPAPHIEHCLDSLRQDLMCKADDTPMPSLQLLNGGGEGQLMQCKDFDKLVAWSKAPERNACYKRLTDYKPIVHSIERYAFCPADSEHYPTMSKYFEEHGHYADPFSE
;
A
#
# COMPACT_ATOMS: atom_id res chain seq x y z
N MET A 1 17.96 1.95 -0.60
CA MET A 1 16.70 2.73 -0.56
C MET A 1 15.92 2.42 0.72
N TRP A 2 15.56 1.16 1.00
CA TRP A 2 14.93 0.72 2.27
C TRP A 2 15.77 0.98 3.53
N GLU A 3 17.10 0.82 3.43
CA GLU A 3 18.02 1.05 4.56
C GLU A 3 18.24 2.54 4.89
N ASN A 4 17.92 3.43 3.95
CA ASN A 4 18.09 4.88 4.15
C ASN A 4 16.86 5.54 4.79
N LEU A 5 15.79 4.77 5.00
CA LEU A 5 14.56 5.23 5.61
C LEU A 5 14.69 5.13 7.13
N SER A 6 15.05 6.25 7.79
CA SER A 6 15.10 6.33 9.26
C SER A 6 13.69 6.31 9.85
N MET A 7 13.51 5.48 10.88
CA MET A 7 12.28 5.38 11.68
C MET A 7 12.38 6.18 12.99
N ASP A 8 13.48 6.89 13.23
CA ASP A 8 13.68 7.72 14.43
C ASP A 8 12.56 8.75 14.68
N PRO A 9 11.94 9.40 13.67
CA PRO A 9 10.86 10.36 13.90
C PRO A 9 9.50 9.71 14.23
N MET A 10 9.45 8.40 14.51
CA MET A 10 8.20 7.68 14.80
C MET A 10 7.49 8.17 16.07
N VAL A 11 8.19 8.73 17.05
CA VAL A 11 7.64 9.01 18.38
C VAL A 11 7.56 10.51 18.66
N ILE A 12 6.43 10.95 19.21
CA ILE A 12 6.22 12.32 19.73
C ILE A 12 5.77 12.32 21.19
N ALA A 13 6.06 13.39 21.92
CA ALA A 13 5.67 13.57 23.33
C ALA A 13 4.97 14.93 23.59
N PRO A 14 3.74 15.16 23.06
CA PRO A 14 2.97 16.37 23.35
C PRO A 14 2.51 16.42 24.82
N THR A 15 2.06 17.60 25.26
CA THR A 15 1.39 17.75 26.57
C THR A 15 0.09 16.96 26.58
N TRP A 16 -0.28 16.45 27.75
CA TRP A 16 -1.52 15.70 27.91
C TRP A 16 -2.75 16.56 27.60
N GLU A 17 -2.75 17.83 28.01
CA GLU A 17 -3.79 18.80 27.68
C GLU A 17 -4.00 18.95 26.16
N TRP A 18 -2.91 19.05 25.39
CA TRP A 18 -3.00 19.12 23.93
C TRP A 18 -3.57 17.83 23.35
N ALA A 19 -3.13 16.66 23.82
CA ALA A 19 -3.61 15.38 23.33
C ALA A 19 -5.12 15.22 23.56
N GLN A 20 -5.60 15.61 24.75
CA GLN A 20 -7.03 15.66 25.07
C GLN A 20 -7.79 16.60 24.14
N SER A 21 -7.25 17.80 23.85
CA SER A 21 -7.88 18.76 22.94
C SER A 21 -8.05 18.23 21.50
N LYS A 22 -7.24 17.23 21.13
CA LYS A 22 -7.31 16.52 19.84
C LYS A 22 -8.13 15.23 19.91
N GLY A 23 -8.76 14.93 21.06
CA GLY A 23 -9.53 13.72 21.27
C GLY A 23 -8.68 12.45 21.27
N LEU A 24 -7.38 12.55 21.56
CA LEU A 24 -6.49 11.40 21.65
C LEU A 24 -6.69 10.68 22.98
N SER A 25 -6.71 9.35 22.93
CA SER A 25 -6.72 8.50 24.12
C SER A 25 -5.43 8.68 24.93
N ASP A 26 -5.49 8.34 26.22
CA ASP A 26 -4.32 8.39 27.11
C ASP A 26 -3.21 7.44 26.61
N SER A 27 -1.98 7.75 26.99
CA SER A 27 -0.77 7.06 26.53
C SER A 27 0.26 6.87 27.65
N TRP A 28 1.41 6.23 27.37
CA TRP A 28 2.49 6.17 28.36
C TRP A 28 2.99 7.58 28.71
N ALA A 29 3.24 7.83 30.00
CA ALA A 29 3.89 9.05 30.44
C ALA A 29 5.30 9.16 29.82
N PHE A 30 5.67 10.36 29.40
CA PHE A 30 7.04 10.59 28.95
C PHE A 30 8.00 10.52 30.15
N PRO A 31 9.08 9.72 30.11
CA PRO A 31 9.95 9.48 31.26
C PRO A 31 10.54 10.74 31.91
N TRP A 32 10.65 11.83 31.16
CA TRP A 32 11.30 13.07 31.59
C TRP A 32 10.31 14.20 31.93
N ASP A 33 9.02 14.02 31.64
CA ASP A 33 7.96 14.99 31.95
C ASP A 33 6.61 14.27 32.11
N PRO A 34 6.10 14.10 33.34
CA PRO A 34 4.85 13.38 33.60
C PRO A 34 3.61 14.09 33.02
N ASN A 35 3.72 15.37 32.63
CA ASN A 35 2.64 16.11 31.97
C ASN A 35 2.56 15.82 30.46
N ARG A 36 3.44 14.97 29.93
CA ARG A 36 3.48 14.58 28.51
C ARG A 36 3.17 13.12 28.30
N ARG A 37 2.78 12.78 27.07
CA ARG A 37 2.32 11.44 26.67
C ARG A 37 3.00 11.01 25.38
N ILE A 38 3.46 9.77 25.31
CA ILE A 38 4.19 9.20 24.17
C ILE A 38 3.20 8.70 23.11
N TYR A 39 3.27 9.19 21.88
CA TYR A 39 2.48 8.68 20.76
C TYR A 39 3.37 8.26 19.60
N PHE A 40 2.96 7.21 18.87
CA PHE A 40 3.59 6.81 17.62
C PHE A 40 2.87 7.46 16.44
N ILE A 41 3.60 8.08 15.53
CA ILE A 41 3.02 8.57 14.29
C ILE A 41 2.72 7.38 13.38
N LYS A 42 1.48 7.33 12.86
CA LYS A 42 0.95 6.19 12.10
C LYS A 42 1.82 5.80 10.91
N VAL A 43 2.21 6.74 10.04
CA VAL A 43 2.99 6.39 8.84
C VAL A 43 4.33 5.75 9.18
N PHE A 44 5.02 6.21 10.22
CA PHE A 44 6.29 5.63 10.61
C PHE A 44 6.12 4.24 11.22
N HIS A 45 5.05 4.00 11.99
CA HIS A 45 4.71 2.66 12.45
C HIS A 45 4.37 1.72 11.27
N GLN A 46 3.60 2.18 10.28
CA GLN A 46 3.29 1.40 9.08
C GLN A 46 4.55 1.05 8.27
N LEU A 47 5.46 2.01 8.11
CA LEU A 47 6.75 1.79 7.45
C LEU A 47 7.64 0.82 8.23
N HIS A 48 7.64 0.88 9.57
CA HIS A 48 8.34 -0.08 10.43
C HIS A 48 7.78 -1.50 10.25
N CYS A 49 6.45 -1.67 10.31
CA CYS A 49 5.82 -2.97 10.06
C CYS A 49 6.13 -3.50 8.66
N LEU A 50 6.13 -2.64 7.64
CA LEU A 50 6.46 -3.02 6.26
C LEU A 50 7.94 -3.46 6.13
N LYS A 51 8.87 -2.81 6.84
CA LYS A 51 10.27 -3.26 6.92
C LYS A 51 10.39 -4.63 7.58
N LEU A 52 9.65 -4.90 8.65
CA LEU A 52 9.63 -6.21 9.31
C LEU A 52 9.09 -7.31 8.39
N MET A 53 7.97 -7.07 7.70
CA MET A 53 7.41 -8.02 6.73
C MET A 53 8.41 -8.33 5.61
N ARG A 54 9.07 -7.30 5.06
CA ARG A 54 10.13 -7.49 4.06
C ARG A 54 11.29 -8.30 4.62
N HIS A 55 11.72 -8.03 5.85
CA HIS A 55 12.82 -8.77 6.48
C HIS A 55 12.47 -10.25 6.67
N SER A 56 11.33 -10.56 7.28
CA SER A 56 10.87 -11.94 7.46
C SER A 56 10.67 -12.66 6.14
N TYR A 57 10.21 -11.96 5.09
CA TYR A 57 10.17 -12.51 3.75
C TYR A 57 11.56 -12.97 3.28
N HIS A 58 12.60 -12.13 3.38
CA HIS A 58 13.97 -12.53 3.01
C HIS A 58 14.51 -13.68 3.86
N GLU A 59 14.20 -13.71 5.15
CA GLU A 59 14.64 -14.80 6.04
C GLU A 59 14.00 -16.15 5.67
N LEU A 60 12.68 -16.16 5.42
CA LEU A 60 11.91 -17.37 5.16
C LEU A 60 12.10 -17.90 3.72
N TRP A 61 12.36 -17.01 2.77
CA TRP A 61 12.45 -17.36 1.35
C TRP A 61 13.84 -17.81 0.90
N SER A 62 14.84 -17.65 1.76
CA SER A 62 16.20 -18.10 1.52
C SER A 62 16.22 -19.61 1.23
N GLY A 63 16.41 -19.99 -0.04
CA GLY A 63 16.59 -21.38 -0.48
C GLY A 63 15.32 -22.19 -0.76
N GLN A 64 14.14 -21.57 -0.86
CA GLN A 64 12.89 -22.24 -1.22
C GLN A 64 12.44 -21.91 -2.65
N GLU A 65 11.94 -22.91 -3.39
CA GLU A 65 11.20 -22.65 -4.63
C GLU A 65 9.83 -22.06 -4.29
N SER A 66 9.50 -20.95 -4.93
CA SER A 66 8.18 -20.34 -4.82
C SER A 66 7.55 -20.16 -6.18
N SER A 67 6.24 -20.35 -6.22
CA SER A 67 5.40 -20.06 -7.39
C SER A 67 5.35 -18.56 -7.74
N ILE A 68 5.73 -17.68 -6.80
CA ILE A 68 5.79 -16.24 -7.02
C ILE A 68 7.27 -15.82 -7.13
N PRO A 69 7.69 -15.12 -8.18
CA PRO A 69 9.07 -14.65 -8.27
C PRO A 69 9.39 -13.63 -7.16
N ALA A 70 10.55 -13.75 -6.53
CA ALA A 70 10.97 -12.80 -5.49
C ALA A 70 10.98 -11.32 -5.93
N PRO A 71 11.37 -10.97 -7.17
CA PRO A 71 11.23 -9.61 -7.68
C PRO A 71 9.78 -9.11 -7.70
N HIS A 72 8.79 -10.01 -7.81
CA HIS A 72 7.38 -9.64 -7.76
C HIS A 72 6.99 -9.17 -6.35
N ILE A 73 7.42 -9.88 -5.31
CA ILE A 73 7.15 -9.46 -3.94
C ILE A 73 7.89 -8.17 -3.59
N GLU A 74 9.16 -8.04 -4.03
CA GLU A 74 9.96 -6.84 -3.74
C GLU A 74 9.37 -5.55 -4.32
N HIS A 75 8.90 -5.55 -5.58
CA HIS A 75 8.28 -4.34 -6.13
C HIS A 75 6.90 -4.04 -5.52
N CYS A 76 6.13 -5.06 -5.12
CA CYS A 76 4.87 -4.87 -4.39
C CYS A 76 5.11 -4.18 -3.04
N LEU A 77 6.09 -4.67 -2.27
CA LEU A 77 6.48 -4.06 -1.00
C LEU A 77 6.98 -2.62 -1.22
N ASP A 78 7.74 -2.35 -2.28
CA ASP A 78 8.22 -1.00 -2.57
C ASP A 78 7.09 -0.05 -3.00
N SER A 79 6.11 -0.54 -3.77
CA SER A 79 4.92 0.23 -4.13
C SER A 79 4.11 0.63 -2.89
N LEU A 80 3.91 -0.29 -1.93
CA LEU A 80 3.28 0.01 -0.65
C LEU A 80 4.08 1.05 0.16
N ARG A 81 5.41 0.93 0.19
CA ARG A 81 6.28 1.92 0.84
C ARG A 81 6.10 3.30 0.23
N GLN A 82 6.08 3.39 -1.11
CA GLN A 82 5.88 4.65 -1.82
C GLN A 82 4.51 5.27 -1.53
N ASP A 83 3.45 4.46 -1.47
CA ASP A 83 2.10 4.94 -1.14
C ASP A 83 2.02 5.46 0.30
N LEU A 84 2.58 4.73 1.27
CA LEU A 84 2.66 5.17 2.67
C LEU A 84 3.40 6.51 2.80
N MET A 85 4.54 6.64 2.12
CA MET A 85 5.30 7.90 2.11
C MET A 85 4.58 9.04 1.40
N CYS A 86 3.81 8.74 0.34
CA CYS A 86 3.01 9.73 -0.37
C CYS A 86 1.84 10.22 0.48
N LYS A 87 1.16 9.30 1.17
CA LYS A 87 0.01 9.62 2.03
C LYS A 87 0.42 10.29 3.34
N ALA A 88 1.59 9.94 3.88
CA ALA A 88 2.21 10.57 5.05
C ALA A 88 1.24 10.78 6.23
N ASP A 89 0.50 9.74 6.60
CA ASP A 89 -0.51 9.79 7.67
C ASP A 89 0.13 10.14 9.03
N ASP A 90 -0.16 11.35 9.51
CA ASP A 90 0.43 11.97 10.70
C ASP A 90 -0.36 11.70 12.00
N THR A 91 -1.39 10.84 11.93
CA THR A 91 -2.24 10.49 13.07
C THR A 91 -1.42 9.95 14.25
N PRO A 92 -1.46 10.59 15.45
CA PRO A 92 -0.76 10.08 16.63
C PRO A 92 -1.49 8.90 17.27
N MET A 93 -0.82 7.76 17.40
CA MET A 93 -1.37 6.52 17.92
C MET A 93 -0.97 6.31 19.40
N PRO A 94 -1.94 6.04 20.30
CA PRO A 94 -1.64 5.80 21.71
C PRO A 94 -0.86 4.49 21.89
N SER A 95 -0.04 4.44 22.94
CA SER A 95 0.88 3.32 23.21
C SER A 95 0.53 2.54 24.49
N LEU A 96 -0.45 3.01 25.27
CA LEU A 96 -0.79 2.45 26.59
C LEU A 96 -1.51 1.10 26.55
N GLN A 97 -1.96 0.61 25.39
CA GLN A 97 -2.83 -0.57 25.35
C GLN A 97 -2.40 -1.81 24.57
N LEU A 98 -1.29 -1.84 23.83
CA LEU A 98 -0.71 -3.08 23.33
C LEU A 98 0.69 -2.79 22.79
N LEU A 99 1.68 -3.57 23.21
CA LEU A 99 3.04 -3.54 22.64
C LEU A 99 3.06 -3.71 21.11
N ASN A 100 1.95 -4.16 20.50
CA ASN A 100 1.78 -4.41 19.06
C ASN A 100 0.49 -3.79 18.45
N GLY A 101 -0.24 -2.92 19.16
CA GLY A 101 -1.60 -2.48 18.79
C GLY A 101 -1.80 -0.97 18.64
N GLY A 102 -0.74 -0.23 18.28
CA GLY A 102 -0.82 1.22 18.10
C GLY A 102 -1.91 1.60 17.09
N GLY A 103 -2.91 2.37 17.55
CA GLY A 103 -3.95 2.96 16.69
C GLY A 103 -5.25 2.15 16.56
N GLU A 104 -5.43 1.07 17.33
CA GLU A 104 -6.73 0.41 17.43
C GLU A 104 -7.78 1.34 18.06
N GLY A 105 -8.94 1.49 17.40
CA GLY A 105 -10.07 2.31 17.88
C GLY A 105 -10.03 3.81 17.50
N GLN A 106 -9.03 4.26 16.75
CA GLN A 106 -8.90 5.67 16.36
C GLN A 106 -9.72 5.99 15.10
N LEU A 107 -10.47 7.10 15.12
CA LEU A 107 -11.27 7.58 13.98
C LEU A 107 -10.35 8.12 12.88
N MET A 108 -10.17 7.34 11.82
CA MET A 108 -9.46 7.74 10.60
C MET A 108 -10.42 8.46 9.64
N GLN A 109 -10.02 9.59 9.05
CA GLN A 109 -10.72 10.12 7.88
C GLN A 109 -10.19 9.42 6.61
N CYS A 110 -10.94 8.42 6.14
CA CYS A 110 -10.67 7.78 4.85
C CYS A 110 -10.96 8.76 3.71
N LYS A 111 -10.10 8.74 2.67
CA LYS A 111 -10.53 9.22 1.35
C LYS A 111 -11.54 8.21 0.81
N ASP A 112 -12.61 8.71 0.19
CA ASP A 112 -13.65 7.89 -0.41
C ASP A 112 -13.05 7.02 -1.53
N PHE A 113 -12.94 5.72 -1.25
CA PHE A 113 -12.31 4.75 -2.15
C PHE A 113 -13.13 4.57 -3.44
N ASP A 114 -14.45 4.66 -3.35
CA ASP A 114 -15.33 4.54 -4.51
C ASP A 114 -15.14 5.73 -5.45
N LYS A 115 -14.89 6.93 -4.92
CA LYS A 115 -14.50 8.09 -5.74
C LYS A 115 -13.16 7.91 -6.43
N LEU A 116 -12.18 7.27 -5.79
CA LEU A 116 -10.89 6.97 -6.41
C LEU A 116 -11.03 5.91 -7.52
N VAL A 117 -11.86 4.88 -7.30
CA VAL A 117 -12.17 3.86 -8.31
C VAL A 117 -12.94 4.48 -9.48
N ALA A 118 -13.87 5.39 -9.23
CA ALA A 118 -14.59 6.10 -10.28
C ALA A 118 -13.64 7.00 -11.10
N TRP A 119 -12.75 7.73 -10.42
CA TRP A 119 -11.74 8.59 -11.06
C TRP A 119 -10.78 7.81 -11.96
N SER A 120 -10.36 6.60 -11.55
CA SER A 120 -9.42 5.78 -12.34
C SER A 120 -10.05 5.10 -13.55
N LYS A 121 -11.39 4.95 -13.56
CA LYS A 121 -12.15 4.35 -14.67
C LYS A 121 -12.72 5.36 -15.65
N ALA A 122 -12.54 6.67 -15.41
CA ALA A 122 -13.08 7.73 -16.24
C ALA A 122 -12.62 7.58 -17.71
N PRO A 123 -13.49 7.79 -18.72
CA PRO A 123 -13.18 7.49 -20.12
C PRO A 123 -11.88 8.11 -20.63
N GLU A 124 -11.57 9.33 -20.21
CA GLU A 124 -10.38 10.07 -20.63
C GLU A 124 -9.05 9.52 -20.06
N ARG A 125 -9.13 8.55 -19.14
CA ARG A 125 -7.98 7.98 -18.40
C ARG A 125 -8.00 6.46 -18.31
N ASN A 126 -9.02 5.81 -18.87
CA ASN A 126 -9.19 4.37 -18.76
C ASN A 126 -8.16 3.64 -19.65
N ALA A 127 -7.31 2.83 -19.03
CA ALA A 127 -6.21 2.14 -19.71
C ALA A 127 -6.60 0.81 -20.39
N CYS A 128 -7.89 0.49 -20.49
CA CYS A 128 -8.37 -0.79 -21.05
C CYS A 128 -7.80 -2.02 -20.34
N TYR A 129 -7.39 -1.86 -19.08
CA TYR A 129 -6.55 -2.81 -18.38
C TYR A 129 -7.38 -3.74 -17.48
N LYS A 130 -7.10 -5.04 -17.54
CA LYS A 130 -7.39 -5.99 -16.46
C LYS A 130 -6.14 -6.74 -16.06
N ARG A 131 -6.05 -6.99 -14.76
CA ARG A 131 -4.94 -7.75 -14.18
C ARG A 131 -4.94 -9.22 -14.62
N LEU A 132 -6.11 -9.78 -14.98
CA LEU A 132 -6.39 -11.17 -15.34
C LEU A 132 -6.18 -12.19 -14.20
N THR A 133 -5.07 -12.10 -13.48
CA THR A 133 -4.80 -12.87 -12.26
C THR A 133 -3.84 -12.13 -11.34
N ASP A 134 -4.07 -12.28 -10.04
CA ASP A 134 -3.21 -11.69 -9.02
C ASP A 134 -1.99 -12.56 -8.71
N TYR A 135 -2.00 -13.83 -9.14
CA TYR A 135 -1.10 -14.86 -8.59
C TYR A 135 -0.10 -15.45 -9.59
N LYS A 136 -0.27 -15.21 -10.91
CA LYS A 136 0.63 -15.75 -11.94
C LYS A 136 1.17 -14.63 -12.86
N PRO A 137 2.49 -14.61 -13.13
CA PRO A 137 3.04 -13.69 -14.12
C PRO A 137 2.48 -14.00 -15.51
N ILE A 138 2.08 -12.96 -16.25
CA ILE A 138 1.55 -13.07 -17.61
C ILE A 138 2.70 -12.86 -18.58
N VAL A 139 2.97 -13.86 -19.41
CA VAL A 139 4.05 -13.85 -20.40
C VAL A 139 3.67 -12.91 -21.54
N HIS A 140 2.44 -13.03 -22.05
CA HIS A 140 1.92 -12.17 -23.10
C HIS A 140 1.18 -10.96 -22.52
N SER A 141 1.94 -9.98 -22.03
CA SER A 141 1.40 -8.83 -21.29
C SER A 141 0.35 -7.99 -22.03
N ILE A 142 0.32 -8.05 -23.37
CA ILE A 142 -0.68 -7.36 -24.20
C ILE A 142 -2.11 -7.80 -23.89
N GLU A 143 -2.30 -9.04 -23.46
CA GLU A 143 -3.61 -9.60 -23.08
C GLU A 143 -4.25 -8.84 -21.90
N ARG A 144 -3.45 -8.15 -21.09
CA ARG A 144 -3.98 -7.31 -20.01
C ARG A 144 -4.72 -6.08 -20.50
N TYR A 145 -4.50 -5.64 -21.74
CA TYR A 145 -5.03 -4.38 -22.28
C TYR A 145 -6.21 -4.59 -23.25
N ALA A 146 -6.76 -5.80 -23.31
CA ALA A 146 -7.85 -6.19 -24.20
C ALA A 146 -9.27 -5.81 -23.71
N PHE A 147 -9.38 -4.86 -22.77
CA PHE A 147 -10.63 -4.61 -22.03
C PHE A 147 -11.11 -3.17 -22.09
N CYS A 148 -10.95 -2.51 -23.24
CA CYS A 148 -11.56 -1.20 -23.43
C CYS A 148 -13.09 -1.31 -23.27
N PRO A 149 -13.74 -0.39 -22.55
CA PRO A 149 -15.18 -0.20 -22.63
C PRO A 149 -15.62 0.06 -24.08
N ALA A 150 -16.82 -0.36 -24.47
CA ALA A 150 -17.32 -0.23 -25.84
C ALA A 150 -17.48 1.23 -26.30
N ASP A 151 -17.67 2.15 -25.36
CA ASP A 151 -17.76 3.60 -25.56
C ASP A 151 -16.39 4.30 -25.52
N SER A 152 -15.30 3.57 -25.29
CA SER A 152 -13.95 4.13 -25.34
C SER A 152 -13.53 4.47 -26.77
N GLU A 153 -12.89 5.63 -26.95
CA GLU A 153 -12.28 6.01 -28.22
C GLU A 153 -11.17 5.03 -28.67
N HIS A 154 -10.60 4.26 -27.74
CA HIS A 154 -9.55 3.27 -28.01
C HIS A 154 -10.10 1.89 -28.39
N TYR A 155 -11.40 1.64 -28.20
CA TYR A 155 -12.02 0.34 -28.48
C TYR A 155 -11.80 -0.13 -29.93
N PRO A 156 -12.01 0.69 -30.98
CA PRO A 156 -11.84 0.24 -32.36
C PRO A 156 -10.39 -0.17 -32.68
N THR A 157 -9.41 0.57 -32.15
CA THR A 157 -7.99 0.28 -32.35
C THR A 157 -7.58 -1.01 -31.64
N MET A 158 -8.04 -1.20 -30.40
CA MET A 158 -7.81 -2.43 -29.63
C MET A 158 -8.43 -3.65 -30.34
N SER A 159 -9.70 -3.56 -30.75
CA SER A 159 -10.40 -4.67 -31.40
C SER A 159 -9.71 -5.08 -32.70
N LYS A 160 -9.35 -4.10 -33.55
CA LYS A 160 -8.63 -4.38 -34.78
C LYS A 160 -7.31 -5.13 -34.55
N TYR A 161 -6.56 -4.74 -33.52
CA TYR A 161 -5.29 -5.41 -33.18
C TYR A 161 -5.50 -6.90 -32.91
N PHE A 162 -6.47 -7.25 -32.05
CA PHE A 162 -6.75 -8.64 -31.68
C PHE A 162 -7.49 -9.43 -32.77
N GLU A 163 -8.23 -8.78 -33.67
CA GLU A 163 -8.76 -9.42 -34.89
C GLU A 163 -7.63 -9.84 -35.85
N GLU A 164 -6.61 -8.99 -36.02
CA GLU A 164 -5.49 -9.26 -36.91
C GLU A 164 -4.48 -10.27 -36.34
N HIS A 165 -4.21 -10.20 -35.03
CA HIS A 165 -3.14 -10.97 -34.39
C HIS A 165 -3.64 -12.15 -33.55
N GLY A 166 -4.95 -12.19 -33.28
CA GLY A 166 -5.55 -13.16 -32.37
C GLY A 166 -5.23 -12.89 -30.90
N HIS A 167 -5.97 -13.57 -30.02
CA HIS A 167 -5.60 -13.70 -28.62
C HIS A 167 -4.68 -14.90 -28.42
N TYR A 168 -3.76 -14.78 -27.47
CA TYR A 168 -3.02 -15.93 -26.97
C TYR A 168 -3.98 -16.87 -26.25
N ALA A 169 -4.06 -18.13 -26.70
CA ALA A 169 -4.98 -19.13 -26.14
C ALA A 169 -4.70 -19.43 -24.66
N ASP A 170 -3.43 -19.38 -24.25
CA ASP A 170 -3.00 -19.33 -22.87
C ASP A 170 -2.09 -18.09 -22.67
N PRO A 171 -2.52 -17.03 -21.98
CA PRO A 171 -1.71 -15.84 -21.73
C PRO A 171 -0.48 -16.12 -20.83
N PHE A 172 -0.35 -17.34 -20.31
CA PHE A 172 0.71 -17.77 -19.41
C PHE A 172 1.68 -18.80 -20.02
N SER A 173 1.43 -19.32 -21.22
CA SER A 173 2.33 -20.27 -21.88
C SER A 173 3.46 -19.53 -22.60
N GLU A 174 4.63 -20.17 -22.70
CA GLU A 174 5.77 -19.67 -23.50
C GLU A 174 5.56 -19.83 -25.01
#